data_AF-A0AA35TV60-F1
#
_entry.id   AF-A0AA35TV60-F1
#
_cell.length_a   1.000
_cell.length_b   1.000
_cell.length_c   1.000
_cell.angle_alpha   90.00
_cell.angle_beta   90.00
_cell.angle_gamma   90.00
#
_symmetry.space_group_name_H-M   'P 1'
#
loop_
_entity.id
_entity.type
_entity.pdbx_description
1 polymer ?
#
loop_
_entity_poly.entity_id
_entity_poly.type
_entity_poly.pdbx_seq_one_letter_code
_entity_poly.pdbx_strand_id
1 'polypeptide(L)'
;MKCSTPIVRKVTVVLSQKNVLQTTHLCTKVGGIMPQVSPQPTILITSSSTQGLGVPFNIASYSLLTYMIAHVCNLKPGDFVHTLGDAHVYLNHIQPLNIQIQRSPRPFPRLELRRQVSDIDKFVYDDIILHDYHPHPKIHMDMAV
;
A
#
# COMPACT_ATOMS: atom_id res chain seq x y z
N MET A 1 -21.25 -18.52 27.34
CA MET A 1 -21.25 -17.06 27.10
C MET A 1 -20.79 -16.83 25.67
N LYS A 2 -21.69 -16.35 24.78
CA LYS A 2 -21.31 -16.02 23.39
C LYS A 2 -20.54 -14.70 23.43
N CYS A 3 -19.22 -14.76 23.35
CA CYS A 3 -18.40 -13.57 23.18
C CYS A 3 -18.59 -13.13 21.72
N SER A 4 -19.56 -12.26 21.46
CA SER A 4 -19.80 -11.69 20.13
C SER A 4 -18.67 -10.71 19.83
N THR A 5 -17.59 -11.20 19.21
CA THR A 5 -16.52 -10.35 18.70
C THR A 5 -17.11 -9.40 17.65
N PRO A 6 -16.87 -8.08 17.74
CA PRO A 6 -17.42 -7.14 16.78
C PRO A 6 -16.87 -7.44 15.38
N ILE A 7 -17.76 -7.76 14.45
CA ILE A 7 -17.42 -7.90 13.03
C ILE A 7 -17.36 -6.49 12.43
N VAL A 8 -16.16 -5.94 12.29
CA VAL A 8 -15.97 -4.66 11.62
C VAL A 8 -16.08 -4.86 10.11
N ARG A 9 -17.27 -4.61 9.55
CA ARG A 9 -17.55 -4.88 8.13
C ARG A 9 -16.88 -3.88 7.16
N LYS A 10 -16.32 -2.77 7.65
CA LYS A 10 -15.64 -1.75 6.83
C LYS A 10 -14.85 -0.81 7.76
N VAL A 11 -13.54 -0.73 7.58
CA VAL A 11 -12.70 0.35 8.13
C VAL A 11 -12.38 1.28 6.96
N THR A 12 -12.72 2.56 7.07
CA THR A 12 -12.37 3.54 6.04
C THR A 12 -11.51 4.62 6.69
N VAL A 13 -10.25 4.68 6.29
CA VAL A 13 -9.33 5.77 6.61
C VAL A 13 -9.42 6.76 5.46
N VAL A 14 -9.97 7.93 5.74
CA VAL A 14 -10.09 9.03 4.77
C VAL A 14 -9.05 10.07 5.10
N LEU A 15 -8.09 10.27 4.20
CA LEU A 15 -7.17 11.40 4.26
C LEU A 15 -7.64 12.41 3.21
N SER A 16 -8.26 13.49 3.68
CA SER A 16 -8.63 14.64 2.87
C SER A 16 -8.14 15.88 3.59
N GLN A 17 -7.00 16.42 3.17
CA GLN A 17 -6.50 17.69 3.67
C GLN A 17 -6.86 18.80 2.70
N LYS A 18 -7.54 19.85 3.19
CA LYS A 18 -7.98 21.00 2.39
C LYS A 18 -6.83 21.77 1.70
N ASN A 19 -5.58 21.54 2.11
CA ASN A 19 -4.40 22.30 1.68
C ASN A 19 -3.27 21.44 1.07
N VAL A 20 -3.48 20.14 0.84
CA VAL A 20 -2.48 19.25 0.21
C VAL A 20 -3.18 18.43 -0.88
N LEU A 21 -2.59 18.42 -2.08
CA LEU A 21 -3.16 17.90 -3.35
C LEU A 21 -3.45 16.38 -3.40
N GLN A 22 -3.67 15.70 -2.29
CA GLN A 22 -3.95 14.26 -2.28
C GLN A 22 -5.12 13.91 -1.37
N THR A 23 -6.30 13.75 -1.97
CA THR A 23 -7.38 12.99 -1.34
C THR A 23 -7.13 11.51 -1.60
N THR A 24 -6.87 10.77 -0.53
CA THR A 24 -6.65 9.33 -0.60
C THR A 24 -7.60 8.62 0.35
N HIS A 25 -8.44 7.74 -0.18
CA HIS A 25 -9.33 6.90 0.61
C HIS A 25 -8.75 5.50 0.70
N LEU A 26 -8.36 5.08 1.90
CA LEU A 26 -8.01 3.70 2.19
C LEU A 26 -9.22 3.03 2.85
N CYS A 27 -9.88 2.12 2.14
CA CYS A 27 -10.93 1.29 2.69
C CYS A 27 -10.39 -0.12 2.91
N THR A 28 -10.14 -0.47 4.17
CA THR A 28 -9.72 -1.82 4.58
C THR A 28 -10.86 -2.50 5.31
N LYS A 29 -11.28 -3.70 4.90
CA LYS A 29 -12.31 -4.44 5.63
C LYS A 29 -11.64 -5.42 6.61
N VAL A 30 -11.70 -5.14 7.91
CA VAL A 30 -11.02 -5.94 8.94
C VAL A 30 -12.00 -6.95 9.54
N GLY A 31 -11.93 -8.20 9.10
CA GLY A 31 -12.75 -9.30 9.65
C GLY A 31 -12.12 -9.90 10.91
N GLY A 32 -12.88 -10.00 12.00
CA GLY A 32 -12.46 -10.66 13.23
C GLY A 32 -12.47 -12.18 13.16
N ILE A 33 -11.74 -12.79 14.10
CA ILE A 33 -11.40 -14.20 14.29
C ILE A 33 -12.59 -15.16 14.05
N MET A 34 -12.70 -15.69 12.84
CA MET A 34 -13.33 -16.98 12.56
C MET A 34 -12.42 -17.74 11.59
N PRO A 35 -12.19 -19.06 11.79
CA PRO A 35 -11.21 -19.84 11.03
C PRO A 35 -11.54 -20.03 9.53
N GLN A 36 -12.56 -19.33 9.01
CA GLN A 36 -13.10 -19.50 7.66
C GLN A 36 -13.46 -18.17 6.97
N VAL A 37 -12.89 -17.03 7.39
CA VAL A 37 -13.08 -15.76 6.66
C VAL A 37 -11.87 -15.53 5.76
N SER A 38 -12.11 -15.51 4.46
CA SER A 38 -11.09 -15.16 3.47
C SER A 38 -10.46 -13.80 3.78
N PRO A 39 -9.14 -13.64 3.57
CA PRO A 39 -8.51 -12.33 3.66
C PRO A 39 -9.25 -11.33 2.77
N GLN A 40 -9.63 -10.18 3.32
CA GLN A 40 -10.40 -9.18 2.59
C GLN A 40 -9.46 -8.20 1.88
N PRO A 41 -9.86 -7.66 0.72
CA PRO A 41 -9.02 -6.72 -0.01
C PRO A 41 -8.90 -5.38 0.73
N THR A 42 -7.71 -4.80 0.67
CA THR A 42 -7.48 -3.39 0.97
C THR A 42 -7.67 -2.57 -0.30
N ILE A 43 -8.52 -1.55 -0.26
CA ILE A 43 -8.81 -0.71 -1.42
C ILE A 43 -8.24 0.68 -1.21
N LEU A 44 -7.36 1.12 -2.11
CA LEU A 44 -6.85 2.48 -2.19
C LEU A 44 -7.54 3.23 -3.32
N ILE A 45 -8.12 4.39 -3.04
CA ILE A 45 -8.68 5.29 -4.06
C ILE A 45 -7.91 6.59 -4.04
N THR A 46 -7.27 6.95 -5.15
CA THR A 46 -6.56 8.23 -5.31
C THR A 46 -7.23 9.07 -6.40
N SER A 47 -7.64 10.30 -6.08
CA SER A 47 -8.37 11.16 -7.01
C SER A 47 -7.53 11.67 -8.19
N SER A 48 -6.22 11.81 -7.98
CA SER A 48 -5.25 12.17 -9.02
C SER A 48 -3.90 11.53 -8.68
N SER A 49 -3.19 11.03 -9.69
CA SER A 49 -1.96 10.28 -9.46
C SER A 49 -0.98 10.34 -10.64
N THR A 50 0.29 10.57 -10.31
CA THR A 50 1.38 10.62 -11.27
C THR A 50 1.98 9.22 -11.42
N GLN A 51 1.93 8.66 -12.63
CA GLN A 51 2.32 7.26 -12.84
C GLN A 51 3.82 7.02 -12.63
N GLY A 52 4.67 8.03 -12.89
CA GLY A 52 6.13 7.88 -12.80
C GLY A 52 6.72 7.98 -11.39
N LEU A 53 6.11 8.78 -10.51
CA LEU A 53 6.64 9.05 -9.17
C LEU A 53 5.70 8.61 -8.06
N GLY A 54 4.45 9.10 -8.06
CA GLY A 54 3.53 8.94 -6.95
C GLY A 54 2.97 7.53 -6.83
N VAL A 55 2.52 6.93 -7.93
CA VAL A 55 1.84 5.62 -7.91
C VAL A 55 2.73 4.50 -7.34
N PRO A 56 3.99 4.30 -7.78
CA PRO A 56 4.85 3.25 -7.23
C PRO A 56 5.07 3.39 -5.72
N PHE A 57 5.26 4.62 -5.24
CA PHE A 57 5.45 4.90 -3.81
C PHE A 57 4.16 4.64 -3.02
N ASN A 58 3.01 5.03 -3.55
CA ASN A 58 1.71 4.79 -2.92
C ASN A 58 1.42 3.29 -2.79
N ILE A 59 1.64 2.51 -3.85
CA ILE A 59 1.44 1.05 -3.82
C ILE A 59 2.27 0.43 -2.70
N ALA A 60 3.57 0.77 -2.61
CA ALA A 60 4.45 0.25 -1.57
C ALA A 60 4.00 0.68 -0.16
N SER A 61 3.69 1.96 0.02
CA SER A 61 3.31 2.54 1.32
C SER A 61 2.02 1.93 1.86
N TYR A 62 0.98 1.83 1.03
CA TYR A 62 -0.30 1.28 1.46
C TYR A 62 -0.27 -0.24 1.59
N SER A 63 0.53 -0.94 0.78
CA SER A 63 0.78 -2.37 0.99
C SER A 63 1.46 -2.61 2.34
N LEU A 64 2.50 -1.84 2.67
CA LEU A 64 3.18 -1.93 3.97
C LEU A 64 2.21 -1.66 5.13
N LEU A 65 1.39 -0.62 5.02
CA LEU A 65 0.37 -0.30 6.03
C LEU A 65 -0.62 -1.45 6.21
N THR A 66 -1.08 -2.09 5.13
CA THR A 66 -1.93 -3.29 5.21
C THR A 66 -1.25 -4.42 5.97
N TYR A 67 0.03 -4.67 5.71
CA TYR A 67 0.79 -5.69 6.44
C TYR A 67 0.94 -5.34 7.93
N MET A 68 1.23 -4.08 8.26
CA MET A 68 1.34 -3.63 9.65
C MET A 68 0.02 -3.75 10.41
N ILE A 69 -1.11 -3.36 9.80
CA ILE A 69 -2.45 -3.49 10.40
C ILE A 69 -2.81 -4.98 10.57
N ALA A 70 -2.58 -5.80 9.55
CA ALA A 70 -2.83 -7.23 9.63
C ALA A 70 -2.01 -7.86 10.76
N HIS A 71 -0.74 -7.47 10.90
CA HIS A 71 0.16 -7.94 11.95
C HIS A 71 -0.35 -7.64 13.36
N VAL A 72 -0.70 -6.38 13.65
CA VAL A 72 -1.18 -6.00 15.00
C VAL A 72 -2.55 -6.58 15.32
N CYS A 73 -3.37 -6.85 14.29
CA CYS A 73 -4.69 -7.47 14.44
C CYS A 73 -4.66 -9.01 14.42
N ASN A 74 -3.49 -9.65 14.29
CA ASN A 74 -3.33 -11.10 14.11
C ASN A 74 -4.15 -11.65 12.91
N LEU A 75 -4.14 -10.92 11.80
CA LEU A 75 -4.78 -11.28 10.54
C LEU A 75 -3.75 -11.58 9.46
N LYS A 76 -4.19 -12.20 8.36
CA LYS A 76 -3.39 -12.35 7.15
C LYS A 76 -3.72 -11.21 6.18
N PRO A 77 -2.72 -10.58 5.55
CA PRO A 77 -2.98 -9.60 4.49
C PRO A 77 -3.67 -10.28 3.30
N GLY A 78 -4.61 -9.58 2.68
CA GLY A 78 -5.30 -10.01 1.47
C GLY A 78 -4.82 -9.25 0.24
N ASP A 79 -5.70 -9.13 -0.75
CA ASP A 79 -5.39 -8.39 -1.98
C ASP A 79 -5.28 -6.88 -1.72
N PHE A 80 -4.46 -6.20 -2.52
CA PHE A 80 -4.41 -4.75 -2.57
C PHE A 80 -5.00 -4.28 -3.90
N VAL A 81 -6.05 -3.47 -3.86
CA VAL A 81 -6.77 -2.94 -5.01
C VAL A 81 -6.55 -1.44 -5.06
N HIS A 82 -5.89 -0.94 -6.10
CA HIS A 82 -5.67 0.49 -6.30
C HIS A 82 -6.57 1.02 -7.41
N THR A 83 -7.57 1.82 -7.01
CA THR A 83 -8.45 2.56 -7.92
C THR A 83 -7.88 3.96 -8.14
N LEU A 84 -7.66 4.29 -9.40
CA LEU A 84 -7.17 5.60 -9.83
C LEU A 84 -8.34 6.43 -10.39
N GLY A 85 -8.42 7.70 -10.00
CA GLY A 85 -9.25 8.71 -10.64
C GLY A 85 -8.56 9.24 -11.89
N ASP A 86 -7.96 10.43 -11.79
CA ASP A 86 -7.14 11.00 -12.86
C ASP A 86 -5.72 10.39 -12.85
N ALA A 87 -5.51 9.42 -13.74
CA ALA A 87 -4.22 8.81 -13.99
C ALA A 87 -3.49 9.55 -15.11
N HIS A 88 -2.43 10.29 -14.76
CA HIS A 88 -1.70 11.12 -15.71
C HIS A 88 -0.18 10.94 -15.65
N VAL A 89 0.48 11.37 -16.73
CA VAL A 89 1.93 11.36 -16.90
C VAL A 89 2.37 12.78 -17.24
N TYR A 90 3.34 13.31 -16.50
CA TYR A 90 3.93 14.60 -16.87
C TYR A 90 4.78 14.47 -18.12
N LEU A 91 4.83 15.54 -18.92
CA LEU A 91 5.59 15.56 -20.18
C LEU A 91 7.08 15.25 -19.97
N ASN A 92 7.67 15.76 -18.89
CA ASN A 92 9.06 15.49 -18.52
C ASN A 92 9.30 14.05 -18.02
N HIS A 93 8.26 13.24 -17.81
CA HIS A 93 8.39 11.83 -17.42
C HIS A 93 8.26 10.86 -18.58
N ILE A 94 7.87 11.31 -19.77
CA ILE A 94 7.63 10.43 -20.94
C ILE A 94 8.91 9.66 -21.31
N GLN A 95 10.04 10.34 -21.49
CA GLN A 95 11.29 9.69 -21.86
C GLN A 95 11.79 8.72 -20.76
N PRO A 96 11.84 9.10 -19.47
CA PRO A 96 12.11 8.17 -18.37
C PRO A 96 11.22 6.93 -18.36
N LEU A 97 9.91 7.09 -18.56
CA LEU A 97 8.95 5.99 -18.57
C LEU A 97 9.12 5.08 -19.79
N ASN A 98 9.44 5.64 -20.96
CA ASN A 98 9.74 4.84 -22.15
C ASN A 98 10.94 3.90 -21.93
N ILE A 99 11.93 4.32 -21.14
CA ILE A 99 13.03 3.43 -20.72
C ILE A 99 12.53 2.35 -19.76
N GLN A 100 11.63 2.72 -18.83
CA GLN A 100 11.10 1.79 -17.83
C GLN A 100 10.26 0.67 -18.47
N ILE A 101 9.38 0.98 -19.42
CA ILE A 101 8.50 -0.01 -20.06
C ILE A 101 9.25 -1.04 -20.92
N GLN A 102 10.50 -0.73 -21.33
CA GLN A 102 11.36 -1.67 -22.04
C GLN A 102 12.01 -2.70 -21.11
N ARG A 103 11.97 -2.50 -19.79
CA ARG A 103 12.58 -3.41 -18.81
C ARG A 103 11.64 -4.57 -18.51
N SER A 104 12.15 -5.79 -18.60
CA SER A 104 11.41 -6.97 -18.14
C SER A 104 11.21 -6.93 -16.62
N PRO A 105 9.97 -7.10 -16.12
CA PRO A 105 9.71 -7.22 -14.68
C PRO A 105 10.51 -8.36 -14.06
N ARG A 106 10.94 -8.17 -12.82
CA ARG A 106 11.58 -9.20 -11.98
C ARG A 106 10.58 -9.66 -10.91
N PRO A 107 10.78 -10.85 -10.31
CA PRO A 107 9.94 -11.30 -9.20
C PRO A 107 9.81 -10.22 -8.11
N PHE A 108 8.62 -10.14 -7.51
CA PHE A 108 8.40 -9.23 -6.39
C PHE A 108 9.22 -9.67 -5.16
N PRO A 109 9.66 -8.71 -4.33
CA PRO A 109 10.32 -9.02 -3.08
C PRO A 109 9.34 -9.63 -2.07
N ARG A 110 9.87 -10.25 -1.02
CA ARG A 110 9.08 -10.72 0.12
C ARG A 110 9.26 -9.79 1.31
N LEU A 111 8.16 -9.30 1.85
CA LEU A 111 8.15 -8.50 3.09
C LEU A 111 8.10 -9.41 4.31
N GLU A 112 8.92 -9.12 5.31
CA GLU A 112 8.92 -9.74 6.62
C GLU A 112 8.86 -8.67 7.71
N LEU A 113 7.93 -8.85 8.66
CA LEU A 113 7.88 -8.07 9.89
C LEU A 113 8.55 -8.90 10.99
N ARG A 114 9.82 -8.59 11.27
CA ARG A 114 10.72 -9.44 12.09
C ARG A 114 10.22 -9.64 13.53
N ARG A 115 9.62 -8.61 14.11
CA ARG A 115 9.20 -8.59 15.51
C ARG A 115 7.69 -8.70 15.63
N GLN A 116 7.23 -9.44 16.64
CA GLN A 116 5.83 -9.39 17.02
C GLN A 116 5.52 -8.06 17.72
N VAL A 117 4.98 -7.11 16.97
CA VAL A 117 4.50 -5.81 17.47
C VAL A 117 2.99 -5.87 17.72
N SER A 118 2.52 -5.39 18.87
CA SER A 118 1.10 -5.40 19.25
C SER A 118 0.40 -4.04 19.09
N ASP A 119 1.14 -3.02 18.67
CA ASP A 119 0.71 -1.62 18.63
C ASP A 119 1.31 -0.95 17.39
N ILE A 120 0.47 -0.30 16.59
CA ILE A 120 0.86 0.26 15.29
C ILE A 120 1.93 1.36 15.44
N ASP A 121 1.94 2.07 16.57
CA ASP A 121 2.88 3.17 16.83
C ASP A 121 4.25 2.68 17.30
N LYS A 122 4.40 1.38 17.57
CA LYS A 122 5.64 0.77 18.09
C LYS A 122 6.52 0.13 17.02
N PHE A 123 6.14 0.20 15.75
CA PHE A 123 7.00 -0.27 14.66
C PHE A 123 8.21 0.64 14.52
N VAL A 124 9.39 0.05 14.34
CA VAL A 124 10.62 0.74 13.98
C VAL A 124 11.10 0.30 12.60
N TYR A 125 11.96 1.09 11.98
CA TYR A 125 12.52 0.78 10.65
C TYR A 125 13.11 -0.64 10.58
N ASP A 126 13.86 -1.04 11.61
CA ASP A 126 14.51 -2.36 11.67
C ASP A 126 13.54 -3.55 11.82
N ASP A 127 12.24 -3.32 12.04
CA ASP A 127 11.25 -4.39 12.03
C ASP A 127 10.86 -4.81 10.61
N ILE A 128 11.14 -3.96 9.61
CA ILE A 128 10.68 -4.12 8.22
C ILE A 128 11.83 -4.64 7.37
N ILE A 129 11.77 -5.92 7.02
CA ILE A 129 12.81 -6.57 6.21
C ILE A 129 12.24 -6.89 4.83
N LEU A 130 12.95 -6.46 3.79
CA LEU A 130 12.61 -6.75 2.41
C LEU A 130 13.62 -7.74 1.83
N HIS A 131 13.17 -8.96 1.59
CA HIS A 131 13.97 -10.02 1.00
C HIS A 131 13.85 -10.02 -0.53
N ASP A 132 14.93 -10.43 -1.18
CA ASP A 132 14.99 -10.67 -2.63
C ASP A 132 14.64 -9.45 -3.50
N TYR A 133 14.84 -8.23 -2.96
CA TYR A 133 14.62 -7.00 -3.70
C TYR A 133 15.78 -6.67 -4.65
N HIS A 134 15.61 -7.06 -5.91
CA HIS A 134 16.59 -6.85 -6.97
C HIS A 134 16.06 -5.91 -8.05
N PRO A 135 15.88 -4.60 -7.78
CA PRO A 135 15.34 -3.66 -8.76
C PRO A 135 16.33 -3.42 -9.92
N HIS A 136 15.80 -2.90 -11.02
CA HIS A 136 16.62 -2.31 -12.08
C HIS A 136 17.24 -0.97 -11.60
N PRO A 137 18.29 -0.44 -12.27
CA PRO A 137 18.89 0.83 -11.89
C PRO A 137 17.89 1.98 -11.82
N LYS A 138 18.07 2.88 -10.85
CA LYS A 138 17.20 4.04 -10.64
C LYS A 138 17.05 4.84 -11.94
N ILE A 139 15.80 5.19 -12.26
CA ILE A 139 15.48 6.15 -13.32
C ILE A 139 15.19 7.49 -12.63
N HIS A 140 15.85 8.55 -13.08
CA HIS A 140 15.62 9.88 -12.54
C HIS A 140 14.34 10.47 -13.15
N MET A 141 13.45 11.00 -12.31
CA MET A 141 12.25 11.73 -12.72
C MET A 141 12.09 12.92 -11.78
N ASP A 142 12.02 14.13 -12.34
CA ASP A 142 11.91 15.36 -11.56
C ASP A 142 10.49 15.56 -11.04
N MET A 143 10.33 16.09 -9.83
CA MET A 143 9.00 16.51 -9.38
C MET A 143 8.53 17.70 -10.23
N ALA A 144 7.31 17.62 -10.76
CA ALA A 144 6.66 18.77 -11.34
C ALA A 144 6.26 19.72 -10.21
N VAL A 145 6.51 21.01 -10.41
CA VAL A 145 6.16 22.11 -9.49
C VAL A 145 4.95 22.88 -10.00
#